data_AF-A0AAW1UXW7-F1
#
_entry.id   AF-A0AAW1UXW7-F1
#
_cell.length_a   1.000
_cell.length_b   1.000
_cell.length_c   1.000
_cell.angle_alpha   90.00
_cell.angle_beta   90.00
_cell.angle_gamma   90.00
#
_symmetry.space_group_name_H-M   'P 1'
#
loop_
_entity.id
_entity.type
_entity.pdbx_description
1 polymer ?
#
loop_
_entity_poly.entity_id
_entity_poly.type
_entity_poly.pdbx_seq_one_letter_code
_entity_poly.pdbx_strand_id
1 'polypeptide(L)'
;MDLYRLRADEFFWELEVRSCEVGQNVEENRRLLRGVLMMRIPRSAEDFDPSEEPGNCKAKLNELLSDIKDFAEDYADNELKKIRSRLLHVKNRIGLLPPSDTAEEGHQVHLLRVMEDALVAVIDAHKIATDIQDTERINDGSGMTSSDPTPSLIDLREPQIEKYAA
;
A
#
# COMPACT_ATOMS: atom_id res chain seq x y z
N MET A 1 6.91 8.35 1.20
CA MET A 1 5.47 8.31 1.52
C MET A 1 4.87 9.63 1.13
N ASP A 2 3.81 9.64 0.33
CA ASP A 2 3.08 10.87 -0.01
C ASP A 2 1.95 11.09 1.00
N LEU A 3 2.04 12.15 1.79
CA LEU A 3 1.07 12.46 2.84
C LEU A 3 -0.32 12.77 2.27
N TYR A 4 -0.43 13.28 1.04
CA TYR A 4 -1.72 13.62 0.41
C TYR A 4 -2.53 12.39 0.01
N ARG A 5 -1.91 11.21 0.09
CA ARG A 5 -2.50 9.94 -0.28
C ARG A 5 -2.81 9.03 0.89
N LEU A 6 -2.44 9.46 2.11
CA LEU A 6 -2.85 8.81 3.34
C LEU A 6 -4.29 9.20 3.67
N ARG A 7 -5.01 8.24 4.25
CA ARG A 7 -6.30 8.50 4.89
C ARG A 7 -6.11 9.31 6.17
N ALA A 8 -7.19 9.88 6.68
CA ALA A 8 -7.14 10.70 7.89
C ALA A 8 -6.57 9.93 9.08
N ASP A 9 -7.05 8.71 9.32
CA ASP A 9 -6.57 7.83 10.40
C ASP A 9 -5.07 7.49 10.25
N GLU A 10 -4.63 7.15 9.03
CA GLU A 10 -3.22 6.85 8.71
C GLU A 10 -2.32 8.07 8.92
N PHE A 11 -2.82 9.25 8.54
CA PHE A 11 -2.12 10.51 8.69
C PHE A 11 -1.97 10.91 10.16
N PHE A 12 -3.04 10.80 10.95
CA PHE A 12 -3.00 11.11 12.38
C PHE A 12 -2.16 10.12 13.16
N TRP A 13 -2.20 8.83 12.80
CA TRP A 13 -1.29 7.84 13.38
C TRP A 13 0.18 8.21 13.17
N GLU A 14 0.57 8.66 11.97
CA GLU A 14 1.97 9.06 11.70
C GLU A 14 2.38 10.33 12.47
N LEU A 15 1.45 11.24 12.78
CA LEU A 15 1.73 12.38 13.65
C LEU A 15 1.99 11.90 15.07
N GLU A 16 1.12 11.04 15.59
CA GLU A 16 1.16 10.50 16.95
C GLU A 16 2.46 9.72 17.21
N VAL A 17 2.77 8.68 16.41
CA VAL A 17 3.97 7.86 16.64
C VAL A 17 5.29 8.59 16.38
N ARG A 18 5.24 9.83 15.91
CA ARG A 18 6.41 10.68 15.71
C ARG A 18 6.44 11.87 16.66
N SER A 19 5.53 11.89 17.64
CA SER A 19 5.40 12.96 18.63
C SER A 19 5.30 14.34 17.98
N CYS A 20 4.59 14.41 16.84
CA CYS A 20 4.32 15.68 16.16
C CYS A 20 3.19 16.40 16.89
N GLU A 21 3.38 17.69 17.15
CA GLU A 21 2.27 18.53 17.61
C GLU A 21 1.15 18.56 16.56
N VAL A 22 -0.10 18.46 17.03
CA VAL A 22 -1.27 18.66 16.18
C VAL A 22 -1.50 20.16 16.05
N GLY A 23 -1.16 20.69 14.89
CA GLY A 23 -1.44 22.07 14.48
C GLY A 23 -2.92 22.36 14.26
N GLN A 24 -3.22 23.59 13.85
CA GLN A 24 -4.59 24.10 13.79
C GLN A 24 -5.39 23.56 12.59
N ASN A 25 -4.70 23.10 11.56
CA ASN A 25 -5.32 22.60 10.34
C ASN A 25 -4.46 21.52 9.67
N VAL A 26 -5.06 20.83 8.69
CA VAL A 26 -4.44 19.71 7.98
C VAL A 26 -3.15 20.12 7.26
N GLU A 27 -3.09 21.32 6.67
CA GLU A 27 -1.90 21.76 5.93
C GLU A 27 -0.71 22.02 6.87
N GLU A 28 -0.97 22.61 8.04
CA GLU A 28 0.03 22.75 9.08
C GLU A 28 0.55 21.39 9.58
N ASN A 29 -0.36 20.45 9.82
CA ASN A 29 0.00 19.08 10.19
C ASN A 29 0.85 18.40 9.11
N ARG A 30 0.52 18.59 7.83
CA ARG A 30 1.30 18.05 6.71
C ARG A 30 2.69 18.65 6.65
N ARG A 31 2.81 19.95 6.89
CA ARG A 31 4.10 20.66 6.95
C ARG A 31 4.96 20.12 8.10
N LEU A 32 4.39 19.96 9.29
CA LEU A 32 5.07 19.43 10.47
C LEU A 32 5.56 17.99 10.21
N LEU A 33 4.66 17.09 9.80
CA LEU A 33 5.00 15.71 9.52
C LEU A 33 6.05 15.57 8.40
N ARG A 34 5.98 16.41 7.36
CA ARG A 34 7.00 16.43 6.29
C ARG A 34 8.37 16.81 6.83
N GLY A 35 8.45 17.82 7.70
CA GLY A 35 9.70 18.22 8.36
C GLY A 35 10.32 17.07 9.15
N VAL A 36 9.49 16.38 9.94
CA VAL A 36 9.90 15.21 10.75
C VAL A 36 10.38 14.05 9.89
N LEU A 37 9.67 13.75 8.79
CA LEU A 37 10.08 12.72 7.82
C LEU A 37 11.40 13.05 7.13
N MET A 38 11.65 14.32 6.79
CA MET A 38 12.92 14.76 6.19
C MET A 38 14.09 14.65 7.17
N MET A 39 13.86 14.94 8.45
CA MET A 39 14.86 14.79 9.51
C MET A 39 15.11 13.32 9.91
N ARG A 40 14.33 12.37 9.38
CA ARG A 40 14.38 10.95 9.73
C ARG A 40 14.25 10.70 11.24
N ILE A 41 13.44 11.53 11.91
CA ILE A 41 13.18 11.37 13.34
C ILE A 41 12.58 9.97 13.57
N PRO A 42 13.17 9.18 14.48
CA PRO A 42 12.69 7.84 14.79
C PRO A 42 11.27 7.93 15.37
N ARG A 43 10.50 6.89 15.12
CA ARG A 43 9.17 6.75 15.70
C ARG A 43 9.31 6.43 17.20
N SER A 44 8.49 7.08 18.03
CA SER A 44 8.36 6.79 19.45
C SER A 44 7.28 5.73 19.65
N ALA A 45 7.56 4.76 20.52
CA ALA A 45 6.60 3.71 20.89
C ALA A 45 5.75 4.09 22.11
N GLU A 46 5.85 5.33 22.60
CA GLU A 46 5.21 5.75 23.86
C GLU A 46 3.69 5.52 23.87
N ASP A 47 3.01 5.80 22.76
CA ASP A 47 1.56 5.59 22.60
C ASP A 47 1.22 4.39 21.68
N PHE A 48 2.21 3.56 21.35
CA PHE A 48 2.03 2.41 20.46
C PHE A 48 1.63 1.17 21.27
N ASP A 49 0.42 0.63 21.04
CA ASP A 49 0.01 -0.65 21.61
C ASP A 49 0.40 -1.82 20.68
N PRO A 50 1.49 -2.56 20.96
CA PRO A 50 1.94 -3.65 20.10
C PRO A 50 0.96 -4.82 20.02
N SER A 51 -0.04 -4.93 20.92
CA SER A 51 -0.95 -6.07 20.98
C SER A 51 -2.04 -6.02 19.91
N GLU A 52 -2.56 -4.83 19.59
CA GLU A 52 -3.61 -4.64 18.58
C GLU A 52 -3.06 -4.40 17.16
N GLU A 53 -1.81 -3.94 17.08
CA GLU A 53 -1.18 -3.52 15.83
C GLU A 53 -1.06 -4.60 14.76
N PRO A 54 -0.79 -5.89 15.07
CA PRO A 54 -0.83 -6.95 14.07
C PRO A 54 -2.20 -7.08 13.40
N GLY A 55 -3.28 -6.97 14.18
CA GLY A 55 -4.65 -7.01 13.68
C GLY A 55 -4.94 -5.81 12.78
N ASN A 56 -4.56 -4.61 13.20
CA ASN A 56 -4.70 -3.38 12.42
C ASN A 56 -3.92 -3.43 11.10
N CYS A 57 -2.68 -3.92 11.13
CA CYS A 57 -1.85 -4.10 9.94
C CYS A 57 -2.47 -5.12 8.99
N LYS A 58 -2.95 -6.26 9.50
CA LYS A 58 -3.62 -7.29 8.69
C LYS A 58 -4.88 -6.76 8.01
N ALA A 59 -5.72 -6.03 8.74
CA ALA A 59 -6.94 -5.43 8.19
C ALA A 59 -6.62 -4.44 7.05
N LYS A 60 -5.62 -3.57 7.25
CA LYS A 60 -5.18 -2.61 6.22
C LYS A 60 -4.55 -3.30 5.01
N LEU A 61 -3.76 -4.36 5.20
CA LEU A 61 -3.21 -5.14 4.09
C LEU A 61 -4.32 -5.79 3.27
N ASN A 62 -5.32 -6.40 3.92
CA ASN A 62 -6.45 -7.01 3.21
C ASN A 62 -7.25 -5.99 2.39
N GLU A 63 -7.48 -4.79 2.95
CA GLU A 63 -8.10 -3.70 2.22
C GLU A 63 -7.28 -3.30 0.99
N LEU A 64 -5.96 -3.08 1.16
CA LEU A 64 -5.08 -2.69 0.06
C LEU A 64 -4.98 -3.79 -1.01
N LEU A 65 -5.04 -5.06 -0.61
CA LEU A 65 -5.09 -6.18 -1.55
C LEU A 65 -6.41 -6.20 -2.35
N SER A 66 -7.53 -5.80 -1.74
CA SER A 66 -8.78 -5.57 -2.49
C SER A 66 -8.62 -4.43 -3.48
N ASP A 67 -8.07 -3.27 -3.03
CA ASP A 67 -7.81 -2.11 -3.89
C ASP A 67 -6.92 -2.47 -5.10
N ILE A 68 -5.97 -3.42 -4.92
CA ILE A 68 -5.10 -3.94 -5.99
C ILE A 68 -5.84 -4.88 -6.94
N LYS A 69 -6.77 -5.69 -6.43
CA LYS A 69 -7.58 -6.60 -7.27
C LYS A 69 -8.58 -5.83 -8.11
N ASP A 70 -9.19 -4.80 -7.53
CA ASP A 70 -10.20 -3.93 -8.15
C ASP A 70 -9.55 -2.82 -8.99
N PHE A 71 -8.26 -2.95 -9.28
CA PHE A 71 -7.47 -1.93 -9.95
C PHE A 71 -7.97 -1.70 -11.38
N ALA A 72 -8.42 -0.48 -11.66
CA ALA A 72 -8.87 -0.05 -12.97
C ALA A 72 -7.77 0.71 -13.72
N GLU A 73 -7.54 0.33 -14.99
CA GLU A 73 -6.48 0.87 -15.84
C GLU A 73 -6.62 2.38 -16.09
N ASP A 74 -7.85 2.89 -16.16
CA ASP A 74 -8.16 4.30 -16.45
C ASP A 74 -7.59 5.29 -15.42
N TYR A 75 -7.33 4.84 -14.18
CA TYR A 75 -6.79 5.67 -13.09
C TYR A 75 -5.46 5.14 -12.55
N ALA A 76 -4.80 4.30 -13.35
CA ALA A 76 -3.71 3.45 -12.90
C ALA A 76 -2.65 4.22 -12.10
N ASP A 77 -2.16 5.33 -12.67
CA ASP A 77 -1.04 6.06 -12.10
C ASP A 77 -1.34 6.69 -10.74
N ASN A 78 -2.55 7.22 -10.57
CA ASN A 78 -2.96 7.86 -9.33
C ASN A 78 -3.31 6.83 -8.25
N GLU A 79 -4.07 5.79 -8.57
CA GLU A 79 -4.40 4.76 -7.60
C GLU A 79 -3.16 3.97 -7.17
N LEU A 80 -2.21 3.71 -8.07
CA LEU A 80 -0.93 3.06 -7.71
C LEU A 80 -0.11 3.89 -6.73
N LYS A 81 0.05 5.20 -6.99
CA LYS A 81 0.79 6.09 -6.07
C LYS A 81 0.13 6.13 -4.69
N LYS A 82 -1.20 6.02 -4.64
CA LYS A 82 -1.99 5.97 -3.41
C LYS A 82 -1.78 4.65 -2.67
N ILE A 83 -1.97 3.51 -3.32
CA ILE A 83 -1.72 2.17 -2.77
C ILE A 83 -0.28 2.06 -2.26
N ARG A 84 0.74 2.49 -3.05
CA ARG A 84 2.15 2.49 -2.64
C ARG A 84 2.39 3.32 -1.38
N SER A 85 1.76 4.49 -1.26
CA SER A 85 1.92 5.35 -0.09
C SER A 85 1.31 4.71 1.16
N ARG A 86 0.15 4.07 1.02
CA ARG A 86 -0.52 3.35 2.10
C ARG A 86 0.24 2.07 2.51
N LEU A 87 0.77 1.30 1.55
CA LEU A 87 1.64 0.16 1.84
C LEU A 87 2.90 0.58 2.61
N LEU A 88 3.51 1.72 2.25
CA LEU A 88 4.66 2.25 2.99
C LEU A 88 4.29 2.67 4.42
N HIS A 89 3.08 3.21 4.64
CA HIS A 89 2.57 3.44 5.99
C HIS A 89 2.41 2.14 6.77
N VAL A 90 1.80 1.10 6.19
CA VAL A 90 1.68 -0.20 6.87
C VAL A 90 3.04 -0.81 7.17
N LYS A 91 4.01 -0.69 6.26
CA LYS A 91 5.41 -1.08 6.50
C LYS A 91 6.00 -0.39 7.73
N ASN A 92 5.72 0.90 7.88
CA ASN A 92 6.18 1.69 9.00
C ASN A 92 5.61 1.19 10.33
N ARG A 93 4.32 0.81 10.35
CA ARG A 93 3.65 0.21 11.52
C ARG A 93 4.25 -1.14 11.88
N ILE A 94 4.40 -2.04 10.90
CA ILE A 94 4.98 -3.37 11.11
C ILE A 94 6.41 -3.26 11.65
N GLY A 95 7.19 -2.27 11.19
CA GLY A 95 8.54 -2.01 11.68
C GLY A 95 8.63 -1.49 13.11
N LEU A 96 7.51 -1.16 13.78
CA LEU A 96 7.45 -0.86 15.20
C LEU A 96 7.07 -2.06 16.07
N LEU A 97 6.55 -3.13 15.47
CA LEU A 97 6.24 -4.34 16.21
C LEU A 97 7.53 -4.90 16.84
N PRO A 98 7.49 -5.35 18.10
CA PRO A 98 8.62 -6.03 18.70
C PRO A 98 8.97 -7.27 17.87
N PRO A 99 10.27 -7.59 17.70
CA PRO A 99 10.66 -8.86 17.10
C PRO A 99 10.04 -9.97 17.95
N SER A 100 9.34 -10.90 17.30
CA SER A 100 8.79 -12.05 18.00
C SER A 100 9.91 -13.04 18.28
N ASP A 101 10.25 -13.21 19.56
CA ASP A 101 11.25 -14.19 20.01
C ASP A 101 10.67 -15.62 20.09
N THR A 102 9.37 -15.79 19.90
CA THR A 102 8.69 -17.09 19.94
C THR A 102 8.50 -17.64 18.53
N ALA A 103 8.94 -18.89 18.32
CA ALA A 103 8.85 -19.58 17.03
C ALA A 103 7.40 -19.74 16.50
N GLU A 104 6.39 -19.53 17.35
CA GLU A 104 4.97 -19.65 17.02
C GLU A 104 4.29 -18.32 16.65
N GLU A 105 4.88 -17.16 16.97
CA GLU A 105 4.26 -15.84 16.73
C GLU A 105 5.07 -15.02 15.73
N GLY A 106 5.50 -15.61 14.61
CA GLY A 106 6.16 -14.93 13.49
C GLY A 106 5.28 -13.89 12.76
N HIS A 107 4.33 -13.25 13.45
CA HIS A 107 3.35 -12.31 12.92
C HIS A 107 4.01 -11.14 12.20
N GLN A 108 5.07 -10.56 12.76
CA GLN A 108 5.79 -9.46 12.09
C GLN A 108 6.39 -9.93 10.75
N VAL A 109 7.06 -11.08 10.74
CA VAL A 109 7.67 -11.67 9.53
C VAL A 109 6.59 -12.01 8.50
N HIS A 110 5.49 -12.59 8.94
CA HIS A 110 4.36 -12.91 8.07
C HIS A 110 3.74 -11.65 7.45
N LEU A 111 3.47 -10.61 8.26
CA LEU A 111 2.93 -9.33 7.77
C LEU A 111 3.89 -8.64 6.80
N LEU A 112 5.20 -8.66 7.08
CA LEU A 112 6.21 -8.15 6.15
C LEU A 112 6.17 -8.91 4.82
N ARG A 113 6.08 -10.24 4.85
CA ARG A 113 5.98 -11.05 3.64
C ARG A 113 4.72 -10.74 2.83
N VAL A 114 3.56 -10.69 3.47
CA VAL A 114 2.29 -10.34 2.80
C VAL A 114 2.37 -8.94 2.17
N MET A 115 2.98 -8.00 2.87
CA MET A 115 3.20 -6.64 2.36
C MET A 115 4.19 -6.61 1.18
N GLU A 116 5.27 -7.40 1.22
CA GLU A 116 6.21 -7.54 0.11
C GLU A 116 5.54 -8.16 -1.12
N ASP A 117 4.74 -9.21 -0.94
CA ASP A 117 3.94 -9.81 -2.01
C ASP A 117 2.95 -8.80 -2.61
N ALA A 118 2.30 -7.98 -1.77
CA ALA A 118 1.42 -6.91 -2.21
C ALA A 118 2.17 -5.82 -3.01
N LEU A 119 3.39 -5.47 -2.60
CA LEU A 119 4.23 -4.50 -3.33
C LEU A 119 4.63 -5.03 -4.70
N VAL A 120 4.96 -6.33 -4.82
CA VAL A 120 5.23 -6.97 -6.10
C VAL A 120 4.00 -6.92 -7.00
N ALA A 121 2.83 -7.29 -6.48
CA ALA A 121 1.57 -7.22 -7.25
C ALA A 121 1.28 -5.81 -7.77
N VAL A 122 1.52 -4.77 -6.96
CA VAL A 122 1.38 -3.36 -7.38
C VAL A 122 2.36 -2.98 -8.48
N ILE A 123 3.60 -3.48 -8.43
CA ILE A 123 4.61 -3.22 -9.46
C ILE A 123 4.20 -3.89 -10.77
N ASP A 124 3.71 -5.11 -10.71
CA ASP A 124 3.32 -5.85 -11.92
C ASP A 124 2.05 -5.27 -12.54
N ALA A 125 1.05 -4.89 -11.73
CA ALA A 125 -0.12 -4.15 -12.20
C ALA A 125 0.27 -2.83 -12.90
N HIS A 126 1.28 -2.13 -12.38
CA HIS A 126 1.79 -0.92 -13.01
C HIS A 126 2.43 -1.17 -14.38
N LYS A 127 3.28 -2.20 -14.48
CA LYS A 127 3.94 -2.54 -15.75
C LYS A 127 2.93 -2.90 -16.83
N ILE A 128 1.92 -3.71 -16.47
CA ILE A 128 0.85 -4.10 -17.38
C ILE A 128 0.11 -2.85 -17.89
N ALA A 129 -0.27 -1.93 -16.97
CA ALA A 129 -0.94 -0.71 -17.35
C ALA A 129 -0.10 0.19 -18.28
N THR A 130 1.22 0.30 -18.05
CA THR A 130 2.10 1.07 -18.93
C THR A 130 2.29 0.42 -20.30
N ASP A 131 2.44 -0.90 -20.34
CA ASP A 131 2.64 -1.64 -21.59
C ASP A 131 1.39 -1.54 -22.50
N ILE A 132 0.18 -1.57 -21.92
CA ILE A 132 -1.08 -1.38 -22.67
C ILE A 132 -1.15 0.03 -23.27
N GLN A 133 -0.87 1.07 -22.48
CA GLN A 133 -0.89 2.46 -22.95
C GLN A 133 0.09 2.70 -24.12
N ASP A 134 1.27 2.10 -24.06
CA ASP A 134 2.24 2.17 -25.15
C ASP A 134 1.74 1.43 -26.41
N THR A 135 0.99 0.34 -26.24
CA THR A 135 0.41 -0.44 -27.34
C THR A 135 -0.75 0.30 -28.03
N GLU A 136 -1.64 0.94 -27.27
CA GLU A 136 -2.74 1.76 -27.81
C GLU A 136 -2.22 2.98 -28.58
N ARG A 137 -1.16 3.61 -28.08
CA ARG A 137 -0.53 4.76 -28.73
C ARG A 137 0.12 4.42 -30.08
N ILE A 138 0.55 3.17 -30.27
CA ILE A 138 1.07 2.66 -31.54
C ILE A 138 -0.08 2.42 -32.54
N ASN A 139 -1.25 1.95 -32.07
CA ASN A 139 -2.40 1.66 -32.93
C ASN A 139 -3.15 2.92 -33.38
N ASP A 140 -3.28 3.95 -32.54
CA ASP A 140 -3.94 5.22 -32.93
C ASP A 140 -3.13 6.05 -33.95
N GLY A 141 -1.86 5.69 -34.17
CA GLY A 141 -0.99 6.28 -35.20
C GLY A 141 -1.04 5.56 -36.56
N SER A 142 -1.62 4.35 -36.64
CA SER A 142 -1.73 3.58 -37.88
C SER A 142 -3.19 3.32 -38.22
N GLY A 143 -3.77 4.19 -39.04
CA GLY A 143 -5.06 3.93 -39.67
C GLY A 143 -4.98 2.70 -40.57
N MET A 144 -5.28 1.52 -40.03
CA MET A 144 -5.56 0.32 -40.80
C MET A 144 -6.64 -0.51 -40.10
N THR A 145 -7.77 -0.61 -40.78
CA THR A 145 -8.94 -1.39 -40.41
C THR A 145 -8.64 -2.88 -40.49
N SER A 146 -8.57 -3.58 -39.36
CA SER A 146 -8.80 -5.03 -39.36
C SER A 146 -9.46 -5.48 -38.07
N SER A 147 -10.74 -5.82 -38.20
CA SER A 147 -11.55 -6.54 -37.24
C SER A 147 -10.99 -7.95 -37.04
N ASP A 148 -10.41 -8.21 -35.87
CA ASP A 148 -10.25 -9.56 -35.35
C ASP A 148 -10.52 -9.59 -33.84
N PRO A 149 -11.08 -10.70 -33.32
CA PRO A 149 -11.66 -10.76 -31.99
C PRO A 149 -10.60 -10.90 -30.90
N THR A 150 -10.80 -10.17 -29.82
CA THR A 150 -10.00 -10.15 -28.60
C THR A 150 -9.83 -11.55 -27.98
N PRO A 151 -8.61 -11.96 -27.57
CA PRO A 151 -8.44 -13.17 -26.78
C PRO A 151 -8.86 -12.92 -25.33
N SER A 152 -9.68 -13.81 -24.79
CA SER A 152 -10.09 -13.88 -23.38
C SER A 152 -8.88 -13.83 -22.43
N LEU A 153 -8.85 -12.82 -21.57
CA LEU A 153 -7.82 -12.62 -20.54
C LEU A 153 -7.90 -13.68 -19.43
N ILE A 154 -6.82 -14.47 -19.37
CA ILE A 154 -6.03 -14.88 -18.20
C ILE A 154 -6.80 -15.14 -16.88
N ASP A 155 -6.84 -16.41 -16.51
CA ASP A 155 -7.18 -16.98 -15.21
C ASP A 155 -6.15 -16.54 -14.14
N LEU A 156 -6.47 -15.46 -13.42
CA LEU A 156 -5.70 -14.99 -12.27
C LEU A 156 -5.88 -15.98 -11.11
N ARG A 157 -4.87 -16.83 -10.90
CA ARG A 157 -4.80 -17.75 -9.75
C ARG A 157 -5.09 -17.01 -8.45
N GLU A 158 -6.19 -17.39 -7.80
CA GLU A 158 -6.58 -16.89 -6.48
C GLU A 158 -5.45 -17.11 -5.46
N PRO A 159 -5.05 -16.07 -4.70
CA PRO A 159 -4.24 -16.29 -3.51
C PRO A 159 -5.09 -17.05 -2.48
N GLN A 160 -4.64 -18.26 -2.14
CA GLN A 160 -5.25 -19.15 -1.15
C GLN A 160 -5.12 -18.52 0.25
N ILE A 161 -6.10 -17.71 0.64
CA ILE A 161 -6.29 -17.21 2.01
C ILE A 161 -7.36 -18.07 2.69
N GLU A 162 -7.16 -19.39 2.72
CA GLU A 162 -8.06 -20.30 3.45
C GLU A 162 -7.28 -21.38 4.17
N LYS A 163 -6.46 -21.00 5.15
CA LYS A 163 -6.19 -21.82 6.35
C LYS A 163 -5.98 -20.84 7.51
N TYR A 164 -6.41 -21.21 8.72
CA TYR A 164 -6.26 -20.45 9.97
C TYR A 164 -7.36 -19.42 10.30
N ALA A 165 -8.62 -19.79 10.04
CA ALA A 165 -9.71 -19.45 10.95
C ALA A 165 -9.88 -20.61 11.95
N ALA A 166 -9.10 -20.59 13.03
CA ALA A 166 -9.32 -21.33 14.27
C ALA A 166 -8.51 -20.65 15.38
#